data_AF-A0A8S1Y0G4-F1
#
_entry.id   AF-A0A8S1Y0G4-F1
#
_cell.length_a   1.000
_cell.length_b   1.000
_cell.length_c   1.000
_cell.angle_alpha   90.00
_cell.angle_beta   90.00
_cell.angle_gamma   90.00
#
_symmetry.space_group_name_H-M   'P 1'
#
loop_
_entity.id
_entity.type
_entity.pdbx_description
1 polymer ?
#
loop_
_entity_poly.entity_id
_entity_poly.type
_entity_poly.pdbx_seq_one_letter_code
_entity_poly.pdbx_strand_id
1 'polypeptide(L)'
;MSNILRICPKCQASPATIQCIDCQEKMCYQCEQNVHSKLKQHKTDIIPYSQMKQINSTQFINSGIQDHSNRSQELQQELNELESIIEAKKVFLAKQEEKWSTQINSLETQYEKKLKEFEKEIESNENQFQNYYSSGNTTFQIADIKKQMETQMQQAWKELNDKKAKLQEKETLLKDMIQTEQFCSQEIAQKEKLMNQYKDLLQQQQVERDLISEENQKIMKQLESIKNLCKKSLPEFGINVDFLDKLTRMNKLKNTKQVEEQDEEYEEEDQNQEEEMDVEEKENNQNKQEENENQQQQEQK
;
A
#
# COMPACT_ATOMS: atom_id res chain seq x y z
N MET A 1 -10.35 -13.61 -6.86
CA MET A 1 -10.40 -14.40 -5.60
C MET A 1 -11.16 -15.69 -5.85
N SER A 2 -10.45 -16.80 -6.02
CA SER A 2 -11.05 -18.10 -6.32
C SER A 2 -11.72 -18.65 -5.05
N ASN A 3 -13.04 -18.73 -5.02
CA ASN A 3 -13.80 -19.23 -3.88
C ASN A 3 -13.55 -20.74 -3.69
N ILE A 4 -12.73 -21.09 -2.71
CA ILE A 4 -12.30 -22.47 -2.40
C ILE A 4 -13.46 -23.38 -1.97
N LEU A 5 -14.57 -22.79 -1.52
CA LEU A 5 -15.73 -23.51 -0.98
C LEU A 5 -16.95 -23.36 -1.90
N ARG A 6 -17.68 -24.46 -2.11
CA ARG A 6 -18.99 -24.40 -2.78
C ARG A 6 -19.93 -23.49 -1.99
N ILE A 7 -20.31 -22.37 -2.58
CA ILE A 7 -21.18 -21.37 -1.97
C ILE A 7 -22.62 -21.87 -1.97
N CYS A 8 -23.38 -21.50 -0.95
CA CYS A 8 -24.81 -21.77 -0.86
C CYS A 8 -25.54 -21.13 -2.06
N PRO A 9 -26.30 -21.90 -2.85
CA PRO A 9 -27.02 -21.40 -4.01
C PRO A 9 -28.16 -20.44 -3.64
N LYS A 10 -28.66 -20.47 -2.39
CA LYS A 10 -29.75 -19.61 -1.93
C LYS A 10 -29.30 -18.21 -1.54
N CYS A 11 -28.14 -18.08 -0.89
CA CYS A 11 -27.67 -16.77 -0.41
C CYS A 11 -26.41 -16.25 -1.10
N GLN A 12 -25.66 -17.11 -1.80
CA GLN A 12 -24.40 -16.78 -2.49
C GLN A 12 -23.33 -16.09 -1.61
N ALA A 13 -23.53 -16.06 -0.29
CA ALA A 13 -22.67 -15.36 0.66
C ALA A 13 -21.95 -16.31 1.62
N SER A 14 -22.50 -17.51 1.85
CA SER A 14 -21.99 -18.46 2.84
C SER A 14 -21.75 -19.83 2.22
N PRO A 15 -20.76 -20.60 2.70
CA PRO A 15 -20.50 -21.95 2.19
C PRO A 15 -21.69 -22.88 2.42
N ALA A 16 -21.95 -23.76 1.45
CA ALA A 16 -22.98 -24.79 1.54
C ALA A 16 -22.49 -25.90 2.48
N THR A 17 -22.98 -25.91 3.72
CA THR A 17 -22.54 -26.79 4.81
C THR A 17 -23.53 -27.93 5.10
N ILE A 18 -24.76 -27.83 4.60
CA ILE A 18 -25.83 -28.80 4.84
C ILE A 18 -26.41 -29.27 3.52
N GLN A 19 -26.76 -30.55 3.44
CA GLN A 19 -27.53 -31.13 2.36
C GLN A 19 -28.86 -31.65 2.92
N CYS A 20 -29.96 -31.16 2.36
CA CYS A 20 -31.27 -31.75 2.62
C CYS A 20 -31.44 -33.00 1.76
N ILE A 21 -31.73 -34.14 2.37
CA ILE A 21 -31.87 -35.41 1.66
C ILE A 21 -33.16 -35.40 0.83
N ASP A 22 -34.25 -34.89 1.39
CA ASP A 22 -35.57 -34.91 0.74
C ASP A 22 -35.67 -33.91 -0.43
N CYS A 23 -35.03 -32.75 -0.31
CA CYS A 23 -34.95 -31.76 -1.41
C CYS A 23 -33.74 -31.96 -2.33
N GLN A 24 -32.79 -32.82 -1.95
CA GLN A 24 -31.48 -32.98 -2.60
C GLN A 24 -30.69 -31.66 -2.78
N GLU A 25 -31.04 -30.60 -2.06
CA GLU A 25 -30.40 -29.29 -2.15
C GLU A 25 -29.29 -29.12 -1.10
N LYS A 26 -28.18 -28.51 -1.53
CA LYS A 26 -27.06 -28.11 -0.65
C LYS A 26 -27.19 -26.63 -0.31
N MET A 27 -27.10 -26.27 0.97
CA MET A 27 -27.26 -24.89 1.43
C MET A 27 -26.47 -24.59 2.71
N CYS A 28 -26.34 -23.31 3.08
CA CYS A 28 -25.74 -22.95 4.35
C CYS A 28 -26.71 -23.19 5.51
N TYR A 29 -26.17 -23.24 6.72
CA TYR A 29 -26.94 -23.45 7.95
C TYR A 29 -28.12 -22.46 8.10
N GLN A 30 -27.89 -21.18 7.80
CA GLN A 30 -28.94 -20.16 7.93
C GLN A 30 -30.09 -20.35 6.92
N CYS A 31 -29.75 -20.71 5.68
CA CYS A 31 -30.75 -20.98 4.65
C CYS A 31 -31.54 -22.25 4.94
N GLU A 32 -30.90 -23.27 5.51
CA GLU A 32 -31.59 -24.47 5.97
C GLU A 32 -32.63 -24.14 7.05
N GLN A 33 -32.26 -23.37 8.07
CA GLN A 33 -33.22 -22.96 9.10
C GLN A 33 -34.37 -22.15 8.53
N ASN A 34 -34.10 -21.23 7.60
CA ASN A 34 -35.15 -20.40 7.01
C ASN A 34 -36.12 -21.19 6.12
N VAL A 35 -35.62 -22.18 5.38
CA VAL A 35 -36.41 -22.97 4.42
C VAL A 35 -37.10 -24.15 5.11
N HIS A 36 -36.44 -24.81 6.06
CA HIS A 36 -36.89 -26.07 6.67
C HIS A 36 -37.41 -25.95 8.11
N SER A 37 -37.29 -24.80 8.79
CA SER A 37 -37.91 -24.62 10.13
C SER A 37 -39.44 -24.72 10.12
N LYS A 38 -40.08 -24.40 8.99
CA LYS A 38 -41.54 -24.44 8.82
C LYS A 38 -42.07 -25.84 8.48
N LEU A 39 -41.20 -26.72 7.97
CA LEU A 39 -41.52 -28.08 7.51
C LEU A 39 -40.62 -29.05 8.28
N LYS A 40 -40.96 -29.32 9.56
CA LYS A 40 -40.19 -30.16 10.52
C LYS A 40 -39.93 -31.61 10.08
N GLN A 41 -40.21 -31.99 8.84
CA GLN A 41 -40.16 -33.37 8.36
C GLN A 41 -39.00 -33.65 7.40
N HIS A 42 -38.15 -32.65 7.10
CA HIS A 42 -37.03 -32.87 6.20
C HIS A 42 -35.80 -33.36 6.94
N LYS A 43 -35.20 -34.45 6.44
CA LYS A 43 -33.95 -35.00 6.95
C LYS A 43 -32.77 -34.26 6.31
N THR A 44 -31.93 -33.68 7.14
CA THR A 44 -30.75 -32.92 6.73
C THR A 44 -29.48 -33.60 7.24
N ASP A 45 -28.45 -33.63 6.39
CA ASP A 45 -27.12 -34.16 6.69
C ASP A 45 -26.06 -33.06 6.53
N ILE A 46 -25.03 -33.08 7.37
CA ILE A 46 -23.89 -32.17 7.25
C ILE A 46 -22.99 -32.64 6.12
N ILE A 47 -22.64 -31.75 5.20
CA ILE A 47 -21.76 -32.07 4.08
C ILE A 47 -20.34 -32.28 4.63
N PRO A 48 -19.70 -33.44 4.40
CA PRO A 48 -18.33 -33.67 4.81
C PRO A 48 -17.39 -32.65 4.15
N TYR A 49 -16.39 -32.18 4.90
CA TYR A 49 -15.46 -31.15 4.44
C TYR A 49 -14.77 -31.49 3.11
N SER A 50 -14.53 -32.77 2.84
CA SER A 50 -13.99 -33.28 1.56
C SER A 50 -14.88 -32.99 0.35
N GLN A 51 -16.19 -32.84 0.54
CA GLN A 51 -17.16 -32.52 -0.51
C GLN A 51 -17.48 -31.02 -0.61
N MET A 52 -17.00 -30.22 0.35
CA MET A 52 -17.20 -28.77 0.38
C MET A 52 -16.12 -28.02 -0.42
N LYS A 53 -14.93 -28.63 -0.59
CA LYS A 53 -13.86 -28.09 -1.42
C LYS A 53 -14.20 -28.19 -2.90
N GLN A 54 -14.11 -27.08 -3.64
CA GLN A 54 -13.85 -27.16 -5.08
C GLN A 54 -12.42 -27.69 -5.24
N ILE A 55 -12.28 -28.92 -5.75
CA ILE A 55 -10.97 -29.46 -6.10
C ILE A 55 -10.60 -28.85 -7.44
N ASN A 56 -10.03 -27.64 -7.41
CA ASN A 56 -9.14 -27.21 -8.48
C ASN A 56 -7.75 -27.73 -8.12
N SER A 57 -7.47 -28.89 -8.70
CA SER A 57 -6.20 -29.54 -8.98
C SER A 57 -5.00 -29.28 -8.05
N THR A 58 -4.54 -30.37 -7.45
CA THR A 58 -3.32 -30.61 -6.68
C THR A 58 -2.00 -30.50 -7.48
N GLN A 59 -1.85 -29.54 -8.39
CA GLN A 59 -0.63 -29.37 -9.21
C GLN A 59 0.43 -28.42 -8.64
N PHE A 60 0.11 -27.60 -7.65
CA PHE A 60 1.05 -26.56 -7.16
C PHE A 60 2.10 -27.00 -6.12
N ILE A 61 2.09 -28.25 -5.65
CA ILE A 61 2.87 -28.61 -4.44
C ILE A 61 4.32 -29.00 -4.74
N ASN A 62 4.68 -29.36 -5.97
CA ASN A 62 6.06 -29.72 -6.31
C ASN A 62 6.86 -28.60 -7.01
N SER A 63 6.22 -27.59 -7.60
CA SER A 63 6.89 -26.39 -8.12
C SER A 63 7.29 -25.40 -7.03
N GLY A 64 6.56 -25.37 -5.91
CA GLY A 64 6.77 -24.38 -4.83
C GLY A 64 8.09 -24.46 -4.06
N ILE A 65 8.87 -25.55 -4.15
CA ILE A 65 10.15 -25.65 -3.42
C ILE A 65 11.27 -24.88 -4.14
N GLN A 66 11.21 -24.72 -5.46
CA GLN A 66 12.16 -23.87 -6.20
C GLN A 66 11.75 -22.37 -6.17
N ASP A 67 10.45 -22.08 -6.14
CA ASP A 67 9.95 -20.70 -6.09
C ASP A 67 10.27 -19.96 -4.79
N HIS A 68 10.39 -20.64 -3.65
CA HIS A 68 10.72 -19.96 -2.39
C HIS A 68 12.17 -19.43 -2.33
N SER A 69 13.10 -20.05 -3.06
CA SER A 69 14.47 -19.54 -3.19
C SER A 69 14.50 -18.27 -4.03
N ASN A 70 13.78 -18.26 -5.15
CA ASN A 70 13.70 -17.11 -6.05
C ASN A 70 12.94 -15.96 -5.41
N ARG A 71 11.79 -16.22 -4.77
CA ARG A 71 11.01 -15.23 -4.00
C ARG A 71 11.82 -14.60 -2.87
N SER A 72 12.66 -15.38 -2.19
CA SER A 72 13.55 -14.84 -1.15
C SER A 72 14.68 -13.99 -1.72
N GLN A 73 15.16 -14.28 -2.93
CA GLN A 73 16.15 -13.45 -3.63
C GLN A 73 15.53 -12.17 -4.19
N GLU A 74 14.31 -12.24 -4.71
CA GLU A 74 13.51 -11.08 -5.16
C GLU A 74 13.25 -10.12 -3.99
N LEU A 75 12.80 -10.63 -2.84
CA LEU A 75 12.61 -9.81 -1.63
C LEU A 75 13.93 -9.17 -1.15
N GLN A 76 15.06 -9.86 -1.31
CA GLN A 76 16.37 -9.32 -0.95
C GLN A 76 16.82 -8.24 -1.95
N GLN A 77 16.51 -8.39 -3.25
CA GLN A 77 16.73 -7.35 -4.25
C GLN A 77 15.84 -6.13 -4.01
N GLU A 78 14.55 -6.32 -3.74
CA GLU A 78 13.62 -5.24 -3.38
C GLU A 78 14.11 -4.48 -2.14
N LEU A 79 14.61 -5.19 -1.11
CA LEU A 79 15.19 -4.55 0.07
C LEU A 79 16.42 -3.72 -0.28
N ASN A 80 17.33 -4.24 -1.10
CA ASN A 80 18.52 -3.50 -1.53
C ASN A 80 18.16 -2.27 -2.38
N GLU A 81 17.14 -2.38 -3.23
CA GLU A 81 16.62 -1.26 -4.02
C GLU A 81 15.98 -0.20 -3.13
N LEU A 82 15.18 -0.60 -2.15
CA LEU A 82 14.59 0.31 -1.17
C LEU A 82 15.67 1.02 -0.33
N GLU A 83 16.72 0.30 0.10
CA GLU A 83 17.86 0.91 0.80
C GLU A 83 18.60 1.93 -0.08
N SER A 84 18.80 1.61 -1.36
CA SER A 84 19.41 2.53 -2.35
C SER A 84 18.55 3.79 -2.55
N ILE A 85 17.22 3.63 -2.66
CA ILE A 85 16.27 4.74 -2.77
C ILE A 85 16.30 5.61 -1.51
N ILE A 86 16.31 4.99 -0.32
CA ILE A 86 16.40 5.70 0.96
C ILE A 86 17.69 6.53 1.02
N GLU A 87 18.82 5.95 0.63
CA GLU A 87 20.11 6.64 0.66
C GLU A 87 20.15 7.80 -0.35
N ALA A 88 19.62 7.59 -1.56
CA ALA A 88 19.47 8.66 -2.54
C ALA A 88 18.58 9.81 -2.04
N LYS A 89 17.48 9.48 -1.34
CA LYS A 89 16.59 10.48 -0.72
C LYS A 89 17.26 11.24 0.42
N LYS A 90 18.06 10.57 1.27
CA LYS A 90 18.86 11.24 2.31
C LYS A 90 19.85 12.23 1.72
N VAL A 91 20.60 11.82 0.69
CA VAL A 91 21.55 12.71 0.01
C VAL A 91 20.83 13.90 -0.64
N PHE A 92 19.64 13.68 -1.22
CA PHE A 92 18.83 14.76 -1.77
C PHE A 92 18.38 15.75 -0.68
N LEU A 93 17.89 15.25 0.45
CA LEU A 93 17.46 16.10 1.58
C LEU A 93 18.63 16.91 2.14
N ALA A 94 19.79 16.29 2.35
CA ALA A 94 20.98 17.00 2.81
C ALA A 94 21.39 18.14 1.87
N LYS A 95 21.30 17.95 0.55
CA LYS A 95 21.54 19.01 -0.43
C LYS A 95 20.51 20.14 -0.37
N GLN A 96 19.24 19.83 -0.10
CA GLN A 96 18.21 20.85 0.07
C GLN A 96 18.43 21.64 1.37
N GLU A 97 18.80 20.98 2.46
CA GLU A 97 19.14 21.64 3.72
C GLU A 97 20.33 22.59 3.56
N GLU A 98 21.39 22.16 2.87
CA GLU A 98 22.55 23.01 2.57
C GLU A 98 22.15 24.23 1.73
N LYS A 99 21.29 24.04 0.72
CA LYS A 99 20.76 25.12 -0.12
C LYS A 99 19.94 26.11 0.68
N TRP A 100 19.03 25.65 1.52
CA TRP A 100 18.21 26.51 2.38
C TRP A 100 19.06 27.23 3.43
N SER A 101 20.02 26.54 4.05
CA SER A 101 20.96 27.15 5.00
C SER A 101 21.73 28.30 4.34
N THR A 102 22.23 28.09 3.11
CA THR A 102 22.94 29.13 2.37
C THR A 102 22.04 30.33 2.04
N GLN A 103 20.77 30.07 1.65
CA GLN A 103 19.80 31.13 1.38
C GLN A 103 19.45 31.93 2.63
N ILE A 104 19.25 31.25 3.77
CA ILE A 104 18.96 31.89 5.06
C ILE A 104 20.14 32.78 5.47
N ASN A 105 21.37 32.26 5.46
CA ASN A 105 22.57 33.03 5.82
C ASN A 105 22.76 34.27 4.93
N SER A 106 22.47 34.15 3.63
CA SER A 106 22.51 35.27 2.68
C SER A 106 21.48 36.34 3.03
N LEU A 107 20.25 35.95 3.35
CA LEU A 107 19.18 36.86 3.76
C LEU A 107 19.50 37.53 5.10
N GLU A 108 19.99 36.79 6.08
CA GLU A 108 20.42 37.33 7.37
C GLU A 108 21.50 38.41 7.19
N THR A 109 22.52 38.12 6.38
CA THR A 109 23.58 39.09 6.07
C THR A 109 23.02 40.36 5.39
N GLN A 110 22.03 40.22 4.51
CA GLN A 110 21.38 41.36 3.86
C GLN A 110 20.55 42.18 4.86
N TYR A 111 19.82 41.53 5.76
CA TYR A 111 19.03 42.22 6.77
C TYR A 111 19.91 42.91 7.81
N GLU A 112 21.01 42.30 8.24
CA GLU A 112 22.00 42.94 9.11
C GLU A 112 22.59 44.20 8.47
N LYS A 113 22.92 44.16 7.18
CA LYS A 113 23.40 45.34 6.44
C LYS A 113 22.34 46.44 6.41
N LYS A 114 21.09 46.10 6.08
CA LYS A 114 19.98 47.07 6.06
C LYS A 114 19.71 47.66 7.43
N LEU A 115 19.80 46.87 8.50
CA LEU A 115 19.66 47.37 9.87
C LEU A 115 20.76 48.39 10.20
N LYS A 116 22.01 48.09 9.87
CA LYS A 116 23.13 49.05 10.05
C LYS A 116 22.98 50.31 9.21
N GLU A 117 22.40 50.21 8.01
CA GLU A 117 22.09 51.38 7.18
C GLU A 117 21.00 52.24 7.82
N PHE A 118 19.91 51.63 8.31
CA PHE A 118 18.86 52.34 9.03
C PHE A 118 19.36 52.99 10.32
N GLU A 119 20.21 52.31 11.09
CA GLU A 119 20.83 52.89 12.30
C GLU A 119 21.63 54.16 11.97
N LYS A 120 22.44 54.12 10.90
CA LYS A 120 23.19 55.31 10.43
C LYS A 120 22.27 56.42 9.95
N GLU A 121 21.17 56.08 9.29
CA GLU A 121 20.20 57.06 8.80
C GLU A 121 19.46 57.74 9.97
N ILE A 122 19.10 56.98 11.01
CA ILE A 122 18.55 57.52 12.26
C ILE A 122 19.55 58.46 12.92
N GLU A 123 20.81 58.06 13.09
CA GLU A 123 21.86 58.89 13.70
C GLU A 123 22.12 60.17 12.89
N SER A 124 22.15 60.07 11.55
CA SER A 124 22.28 61.23 10.67
C SER A 124 21.10 62.19 10.81
N ASN A 125 19.88 61.67 10.82
CA ASN A 125 18.67 62.48 10.98
C ASN A 125 18.62 63.15 12.36
N GLU A 126 18.98 62.44 13.43
CA GLU A 126 19.04 62.98 14.78
C GLU A 126 20.05 64.14 14.89
N ASN A 127 21.22 64.00 14.27
CA ASN A 127 22.21 65.08 14.15
C ASN A 127 21.70 66.27 13.32
N GLN A 128 20.95 66.03 12.24
CA GLN A 128 20.32 67.09 11.46
C GLN A 128 19.26 67.83 12.29
N PHE A 129 18.44 67.13 13.06
CA PHE A 129 17.46 67.73 13.97
C PHE A 129 18.15 68.63 15.03
N GLN A 130 19.23 68.15 15.66
CA GLN A 130 19.98 68.95 16.65
C GLN A 130 20.57 70.24 16.05
N ASN A 131 21.18 70.14 14.86
CA ASN A 131 21.71 71.31 14.14
C ASN A 131 20.59 72.29 13.74
N TYR A 132 19.43 71.75 13.37
CA TYR A 132 18.29 72.52 12.92
C TYR A 132 17.64 73.34 14.07
N TYR A 133 17.53 72.78 15.28
CA TYR A 133 17.08 73.53 16.48
C TYR A 133 18.02 74.69 16.88
N SER A 134 19.27 74.68 16.39
CA SER A 134 20.29 75.68 16.71
C SER A 134 20.27 76.92 15.78
N SER A 135 19.47 76.91 14.70
CA SER A 135 19.41 78.00 13.70
C SER A 135 18.07 78.74 13.74
N GLY A 136 18.09 80.04 14.02
CA GLY A 136 16.93 80.87 14.41
C GLY A 136 15.86 81.17 13.34
N ASN A 137 15.56 80.24 12.42
CA ASN A 137 14.46 80.37 11.44
C ASN A 137 13.43 79.23 11.59
N THR A 138 13.10 78.91 12.84
CA THR A 138 12.65 77.58 13.26
C THR A 138 11.18 77.25 12.98
N THR A 139 10.23 78.18 13.03
CA THR A 139 8.82 77.79 13.19
C THR A 139 8.16 77.17 11.95
N PHE A 140 8.46 77.66 10.75
CA PHE A 140 7.80 77.18 9.51
C PHE A 140 8.39 75.85 9.05
N GLN A 141 9.71 75.69 9.12
CA GLN A 141 10.38 74.44 8.72
C GLN A 141 10.21 73.32 9.78
N ILE A 142 9.97 73.63 11.08
CA ILE A 142 9.53 72.63 12.07
C ILE A 142 8.16 72.05 11.70
N ALA A 143 7.23 72.89 11.23
CA ALA A 143 5.89 72.43 10.88
C ALA A 143 5.89 71.50 9.66
N ASP A 144 6.69 71.83 8.64
CA ASP A 144 6.85 70.98 7.45
C ASP A 144 7.56 69.65 7.78
N ILE A 145 8.63 69.69 8.58
CA ILE A 145 9.33 68.48 9.02
C ILE A 145 8.40 67.60 9.86
N LYS A 146 7.63 68.18 10.78
CA LYS A 146 6.66 67.43 11.60
C LYS A 146 5.59 66.75 10.73
N LYS A 147 5.06 67.45 9.72
CA LYS A 147 4.08 66.89 8.79
C LYS A 147 4.67 65.76 7.95
N GLN A 148 5.93 65.89 7.52
CA GLN A 148 6.64 64.85 6.80
C GLN A 148 6.87 63.60 7.67
N MET A 149 7.31 63.78 8.91
CA MET A 149 7.46 62.68 9.87
C MET A 149 6.13 61.97 10.15
N GLU A 150 5.05 62.73 10.33
CA GLU A 150 3.72 62.16 10.57
C GLU A 150 3.23 61.33 9.37
N THR A 151 3.51 61.80 8.15
CA THR A 151 3.23 61.05 6.92
C THR A 151 4.05 59.77 6.82
N GLN A 152 5.35 59.84 7.10
CA GLN A 152 6.24 58.67 7.12
C GLN A 152 5.81 57.65 8.18
N MET A 153 5.42 58.13 9.37
CA MET A 153 4.91 57.27 10.44
C MET A 153 3.62 56.56 10.04
N GLN A 154 2.68 57.25 9.37
CA GLN A 154 1.45 56.65 8.86
C GLN A 154 1.74 55.59 7.78
N GLN A 155 2.68 55.85 6.88
CA GLN A 155 3.12 54.89 5.86
C GLN A 155 3.75 53.65 6.50
N ALA A 156 4.71 53.84 7.42
CA ALA A 156 5.35 52.75 8.14
C ALA A 156 4.34 51.92 8.94
N TRP A 157 3.35 52.57 9.57
CA TRP A 157 2.29 51.87 10.30
C TRP A 157 1.40 51.04 9.38
N LYS A 158 1.06 51.56 8.20
CA LYS A 158 0.32 50.81 7.18
C LYS A 158 1.11 49.60 6.70
N GLU A 159 2.38 49.78 6.34
CA GLU A 159 3.25 48.68 5.91
C GLU A 159 3.42 47.60 6.99
N LEU A 160 3.55 48.02 8.26
CA LEU A 160 3.64 47.10 9.39
C LEU A 160 2.37 46.25 9.51
N ASN A 161 1.19 46.87 9.39
CA ASN A 161 -0.08 46.15 9.44
C ASN A 161 -0.27 45.21 8.25
N ASP A 162 0.12 45.62 7.04
CA ASP A 162 0.07 44.76 5.86
C ASP A 162 1.01 43.55 6.01
N LYS A 163 2.21 43.75 6.56
CA LYS A 163 3.15 42.65 6.88
C LYS A 163 2.58 41.73 7.96
N LYS A 164 1.93 42.28 8.99
CA LYS A 164 1.30 41.52 10.06
C LYS A 164 0.16 40.66 9.55
N ALA A 165 -0.69 41.19 8.66
CA ALA A 165 -1.77 40.43 8.03
C ALA A 165 -1.22 39.24 7.22
N LYS A 166 -0.19 39.47 6.39
CA LYS A 166 0.48 38.40 5.63
C LYS A 166 1.12 37.34 6.53
N LEU A 167 1.66 37.73 7.68
CA LEU A 167 2.20 36.78 8.66
C LEU A 167 1.10 35.94 9.29
N GLN A 168 -0.06 36.52 9.60
CA GLN A 168 -1.21 35.77 10.13
C GLN A 168 -1.77 34.76 9.12
N GLU A 169 -1.84 35.12 7.84
CA GLU A 169 -2.23 34.19 6.77
C GLU A 169 -1.27 33.00 6.69
N LYS A 170 0.05 33.27 6.72
CA LYS A 170 1.07 32.20 6.76
C LYS A 170 1.00 31.35 8.01
N GLU A 171 0.73 31.94 9.17
CA GLU A 171 0.57 31.20 10.43
C GLU A 171 -0.65 30.28 10.37
N THR A 172 -1.73 30.73 9.74
CA THR A 172 -2.94 29.91 9.55
C THR A 172 -2.65 28.74 8.62
N LEU A 173 -1.99 29.00 7.48
CA LEU A 173 -1.58 27.94 6.55
C LEU A 173 -0.67 26.90 7.21
N LEU A 174 0.28 27.35 8.05
CA LEU A 174 1.16 26.45 8.78
C LEU A 174 0.38 25.56 9.76
N LYS A 175 -0.62 26.12 10.45
CA LYS A 175 -1.48 25.34 11.36
C LYS A 175 -2.27 24.28 10.58
N ASP A 176 -2.80 24.63 9.41
CA ASP A 176 -3.53 23.69 8.56
C ASP A 176 -2.62 22.55 8.05
N MET A 177 -1.39 22.89 7.64
CA MET A 177 -0.37 21.89 7.26
C MET A 177 -0.02 20.95 8.42
N ILE A 178 0.19 21.47 9.63
CA ILE A 178 0.48 20.65 10.82
C ILE A 178 -0.71 19.72 11.13
N GLN A 179 -1.94 20.20 11.03
CA GLN A 179 -3.12 19.35 11.24
C GLN A 179 -3.22 18.24 10.18
N THR A 180 -2.91 18.56 8.93
CA THR A 180 -2.91 17.59 7.82
C THR A 180 -1.83 16.53 8.04
N GLU A 181 -0.63 16.93 8.46
CA GLU A 181 0.45 16.00 8.80
C GLU A 181 0.08 15.06 9.95
N GLN A 182 -0.59 15.58 10.98
CA GLN A 182 -1.09 14.78 12.10
C GLN A 182 -2.13 13.75 11.65
N PHE A 183 -3.04 14.13 10.75
CA PHE A 183 -4.02 13.21 10.18
C PHE A 183 -3.33 12.09 9.37
N CYS A 184 -2.42 12.46 8.47
CA CYS A 184 -1.66 11.48 7.67
C CYS A 184 -0.85 10.52 8.56
N SER A 185 -0.23 11.04 9.62
CA SER A 185 0.52 10.21 10.58
C SER A 185 -0.36 9.19 11.29
N GLN A 186 -1.60 9.56 11.65
CA GLN A 186 -2.56 8.63 12.23
C GLN A 186 -2.99 7.54 11.23
N GLU A 187 -3.20 7.91 9.97
CA GLU A 187 -3.55 6.96 8.91
C GLU A 187 -2.42 5.96 8.64
N ILE A 188 -1.17 6.45 8.60
CA ILE A 188 0.03 5.59 8.47
C ILE A 188 0.08 4.59 9.63
N ALA A 189 -0.10 5.05 10.87
CA ALA A 189 -0.07 4.18 12.05
C ALA A 189 -1.19 3.11 12.02
N GLN A 190 -2.36 3.42 11.45
CA GLN A 190 -3.43 2.43 11.26
C GLN A 190 -3.06 1.40 10.18
N LYS A 191 -2.51 1.85 9.05
CA LYS A 191 -2.04 0.97 7.97
C LYS A 191 -0.91 0.06 8.43
N GLU A 192 0.02 0.55 9.25
CA GLU A 192 1.08 -0.28 9.84
C GLU A 192 0.54 -1.38 10.76
N LYS A 193 -0.49 -1.07 11.58
CA LYS A 193 -1.15 -2.10 12.40
C LYS A 193 -1.77 -3.20 11.54
N LEU A 194 -2.45 -2.83 10.46
CA LEU A 194 -3.02 -3.79 9.51
C LEU A 194 -1.93 -4.63 8.84
N MET A 195 -0.84 -4.01 8.38
CA MET A 195 0.29 -4.74 7.79
C MET A 195 0.89 -5.76 8.76
N ASN A 196 1.05 -5.39 10.04
CA ASN A 196 1.57 -6.31 11.05
C ASN A 196 0.61 -7.49 11.28
N GLN A 197 -0.71 -7.24 11.32
CA GLN A 197 -1.71 -8.32 11.38
C GLN A 197 -1.61 -9.27 10.17
N TYR A 198 -1.41 -8.73 8.96
CA TYR A 198 -1.20 -9.56 7.77
C TYR A 198 0.10 -10.38 7.83
N LYS A 199 1.19 -9.80 8.36
CA LYS A 199 2.45 -10.54 8.56
C LYS A 199 2.26 -11.71 9.53
N ASP A 200 1.57 -11.49 10.64
CA ASP A 200 1.28 -12.54 11.62
C ASP A 200 0.46 -13.69 10.99
N LEU A 201 -0.55 -13.35 10.18
CA LEU A 201 -1.36 -14.34 9.46
C LEU A 201 -0.54 -15.14 8.43
N LEU A 202 0.36 -14.47 7.69
CA LEU A 202 1.26 -15.15 6.76
C LEU A 202 2.21 -16.10 7.48
N GLN A 203 2.72 -15.70 8.64
CA GLN A 203 3.57 -16.55 9.47
C GLN A 203 2.80 -17.76 10.00
N GLN A 204 1.55 -17.57 10.45
CA GLN A 204 0.68 -18.68 10.86
C GLN A 204 0.42 -19.67 9.71
N GLN A 205 0.11 -19.16 8.52
CA GLN A 205 -0.07 -20.02 7.34
C GLN A 205 1.18 -20.81 6.98
N GLN A 206 2.37 -20.22 7.15
CA GLN A 206 3.62 -20.93 6.91
C GLN A 206 3.79 -22.08 7.90
N VAL A 207 3.56 -21.84 9.20
CA VAL A 207 3.63 -22.88 10.23
C VAL A 207 2.64 -24.00 9.95
N GLU A 208 1.41 -23.68 9.53
CA GLU A 208 0.41 -24.68 9.15
C GLU A 208 0.87 -25.51 7.94
N ARG A 209 1.45 -24.88 6.91
CA ARG A 209 2.02 -25.60 5.76
C ARG A 209 3.12 -26.56 6.16
N ASP A 210 4.01 -26.14 7.06
CA ASP A 210 5.12 -26.97 7.54
C ASP A 210 4.60 -28.19 8.32
N LEU A 211 3.61 -27.99 9.20
CA LEU A 211 2.94 -29.07 9.92
C LEU A 211 2.25 -30.07 8.97
N ILE A 212 1.52 -29.57 7.97
CA ILE A 212 0.88 -30.43 6.96
C ILE A 212 1.93 -31.24 6.19
N SER A 213 3.06 -30.61 5.83
CA SER A 213 4.17 -31.27 5.15
C SER A 213 4.76 -32.40 6.00
N GLU A 214 5.01 -32.15 7.29
CA GLU A 214 5.53 -33.15 8.23
C GLU A 214 4.57 -34.34 8.37
N GLU A 215 3.28 -34.07 8.52
CA GLU A 215 2.26 -35.12 8.66
C GLU A 215 2.10 -35.94 7.38
N ASN A 216 2.16 -35.30 6.22
CA ASN A 216 2.18 -35.99 4.93
C ASN A 216 3.40 -36.90 4.78
N GLN A 217 4.58 -36.47 5.25
CA GLN A 217 5.77 -37.32 5.25
C GLN A 217 5.60 -38.55 6.17
N LYS A 218 4.96 -38.38 7.35
CA LYS A 218 4.63 -39.50 8.25
C LYS A 218 3.69 -40.50 7.57
N ILE A 219 2.62 -40.01 6.93
CA ILE A 219 1.65 -40.83 6.20
C ILE A 219 2.35 -41.60 5.07
N MET A 220 3.22 -40.94 4.29
CA MET A 220 3.95 -41.60 3.20
C MET A 220 4.87 -42.71 3.72
N LYS A 221 5.56 -42.50 4.85
CA LYS A 221 6.37 -43.55 5.50
C LYS A 221 5.50 -44.72 5.96
N GLN A 222 4.32 -44.45 6.53
CA GLN A 222 3.37 -45.50 6.94
C GLN A 222 2.85 -46.29 5.74
N LEU A 223 2.46 -45.61 4.66
CA LEU A 223 2.01 -46.25 3.42
C LEU A 223 3.09 -47.13 2.80
N GLU A 224 4.35 -46.68 2.79
CA GLU A 224 5.46 -47.47 2.29
C GLU A 224 5.72 -48.71 3.19
N SER A 225 5.57 -48.58 4.51
CA SER A 225 5.64 -49.73 5.43
C SER A 225 4.53 -50.75 5.14
N ILE A 226 3.28 -50.30 4.98
CA ILE A 226 2.14 -51.16 4.62
C ILE A 226 2.38 -51.84 3.28
N LYS A 227 2.84 -51.09 2.27
CA LYS A 227 3.18 -51.62 0.95
C LYS A 227 4.23 -52.73 1.06
N ASN A 228 5.27 -52.52 1.85
CA ASN A 228 6.32 -53.52 2.08
C ASN A 228 5.80 -54.75 2.83
N LEU A 229 4.89 -54.59 3.79
CA LEU A 229 4.21 -55.72 4.44
C LEU A 229 3.38 -56.52 3.45
N CYS A 230 2.55 -55.86 2.64
CA CYS A 230 1.75 -56.52 1.60
C CYS A 230 2.63 -57.27 0.59
N LYS A 231 3.75 -56.68 0.15
CA LYS A 231 4.70 -57.36 -0.75
C LYS A 231 5.27 -58.66 -0.16
N LYS A 232 5.44 -58.71 1.17
CA LYS A 232 5.95 -59.91 1.87
C LYS A 232 4.87 -60.96 2.11
N SER A 233 3.68 -60.56 2.52
CA SER A 233 2.61 -61.49 2.94
C SER A 233 1.74 -62.01 1.80
N LEU A 234 1.48 -61.22 0.76
CA LEU A 234 0.62 -61.63 -0.36
C LEU A 234 1.10 -62.87 -1.15
N PRO A 235 2.42 -63.09 -1.37
CA PRO A 235 2.94 -64.32 -1.97
C PRO A 235 2.53 -65.60 -1.23
N GLU A 236 2.44 -65.53 0.10
CA GLU A 236 2.10 -66.68 0.95
C GLU A 236 0.65 -67.16 0.72
N PHE A 237 -0.21 -66.28 0.20
CA PHE A 237 -1.60 -66.58 -0.17
C PHE A 237 -1.78 -66.86 -1.68
N GLY A 238 -0.69 -67.03 -2.43
CA GLY A 238 -0.74 -67.30 -3.88
C GLY A 238 -1.12 -66.10 -4.75
N ILE A 239 -1.07 -64.87 -4.20
CA ILE A 239 -1.40 -63.65 -4.93
C ILE A 239 -0.12 -63.08 -5.56
N ASN A 240 -0.11 -62.96 -6.89
CA ASN A 240 1.06 -62.49 -7.63
C ASN A 240 1.29 -60.97 -7.42
N VAL A 241 2.46 -60.62 -6.88
CA VAL A 241 2.84 -59.26 -6.45
C VAL A 241 3.14 -58.32 -7.63
N ASP A 242 3.35 -58.85 -8.83
CA ASP A 242 3.57 -58.07 -10.06
C ASP A 242 2.45 -57.07 -10.36
N PHE A 243 1.23 -57.32 -9.85
CA PHE A 243 0.09 -56.42 -9.97
C PHE A 243 0.30 -55.09 -9.23
N LEU A 244 0.92 -55.11 -8.05
CA LEU A 244 1.19 -53.89 -7.26
C LEU A 244 2.24 -53.00 -7.94
N ASP A 245 3.26 -53.59 -8.56
CA ASP A 245 4.28 -52.84 -9.30
C ASP A 245 3.73 -52.31 -10.64
N LYS A 246 2.80 -53.03 -11.30
CA LYS A 246 2.04 -52.50 -12.46
C LYS A 246 1.15 -51.32 -12.10
N LEU A 247 0.43 -51.37 -10.97
CA LEU A 247 -0.38 -50.25 -10.46
C LEU A 247 0.47 -49.01 -10.16
N THR A 248 1.65 -49.21 -9.56
CA THR A 248 2.59 -48.12 -9.27
C THR A 248 3.12 -47.48 -10.57
N ARG A 249 3.39 -48.28 -11.61
CA ARG A 249 3.79 -47.76 -12.93
C ARG A 249 2.66 -47.01 -13.64
N MET A 250 1.41 -47.48 -13.54
CA MET A 250 0.25 -46.79 -14.11
C MET A 250 -0.02 -45.43 -13.45
N ASN A 251 0.12 -45.32 -12.12
CA ASN A 251 -0.02 -44.02 -11.45
C ASN A 251 1.11 -43.05 -11.79
N LYS A 252 2.35 -43.53 -11.99
CA LYS A 252 3.45 -42.68 -12.49
C LYS A 252 3.17 -42.13 -13.89
N LEU A 253 2.70 -42.99 -14.81
CA LEU A 253 2.35 -42.59 -16.19
C LEU A 253 1.16 -41.63 -16.27
N LYS A 254 0.20 -41.73 -15.36
CA LYS A 254 -0.94 -40.78 -15.26
C LYS A 254 -0.47 -39.39 -14.83
N ASN A 255 0.50 -39.31 -13.91
CA ASN A 255 1.06 -38.05 -13.46
C ASN A 255 2.00 -37.42 -14.51
N THR A 256 2.59 -38.17 -15.43
CA THR A 256 3.47 -37.60 -16.48
C THR A 256 2.67 -37.00 -17.64
N LYS A 257 1.55 -37.62 -18.04
CA LYS A 257 0.69 -37.10 -19.11
C LYS A 257 -0.11 -35.85 -18.72
N GLN A 258 -0.44 -35.69 -17.44
CA GLN A 258 -1.08 -34.46 -16.94
C GLN A 258 -0.12 -33.28 -16.78
N VAL A 259 1.19 -33.49 -16.91
CA VAL A 259 2.21 -32.42 -16.87
C VAL A 259 2.43 -31.89 -18.29
N GLU A 260 2.52 -32.76 -19.30
CA GLU A 260 2.71 -32.34 -20.70
C GLU A 260 1.49 -31.59 -21.29
N GLU A 261 0.26 -31.92 -20.89
CA GLU A 261 -0.96 -31.21 -21.36
C GLU A 261 -1.20 -29.84 -20.68
N GLN A 262 -0.47 -29.50 -19.62
CA GLN A 262 -0.63 -28.20 -18.94
C GLN A 262 0.43 -27.19 -19.27
N ASP A 263 1.60 -27.64 -19.73
CA ASP A 263 2.66 -26.74 -20.18
C ASP A 263 2.29 -26.06 -21.53
N GLU A 264 1.34 -26.61 -22.32
CA GLU A 264 0.87 -25.99 -23.58
C GLU A 264 -0.22 -24.92 -23.39
N GLU A 265 -0.93 -24.87 -22.26
CA GLU A 265 -2.04 -23.91 -22.04
C GLU A 265 -1.57 -22.59 -21.40
N TYR A 266 -0.32 -22.51 -20.93
CA TYR A 266 0.24 -21.32 -20.30
C TYR A 266 0.96 -20.35 -21.26
N GLU A 267 1.23 -20.73 -22.51
CA GLU A 267 1.85 -19.82 -23.48
C GLU A 267 0.84 -18.89 -24.19
N GLU A 268 -0.47 -19.10 -24.06
CA GLU A 268 -1.50 -18.28 -24.72
C GLU A 268 -2.06 -17.13 -23.86
N GLU A 269 -1.86 -17.13 -22.53
CA GLU A 269 -2.41 -16.09 -21.65
C GLU A 269 -1.49 -14.86 -21.46
N ASP A 270 -0.17 -15.00 -21.67
CA ASP A 270 0.79 -13.89 -21.54
C ASP A 270 0.69 -12.85 -22.68
N GLN A 271 0.12 -13.20 -23.83
CA GLN A 271 -0.05 -12.26 -24.95
C GLN A 271 -1.26 -11.32 -24.79
N ASN A 272 -2.25 -11.66 -23.95
CA ASN A 272 -3.45 -10.84 -23.77
C ASN A 272 -3.33 -9.79 -22.65
N GLN A 273 -2.34 -9.89 -21.75
CA GLN A 273 -2.15 -8.89 -20.68
C GLN A 273 -1.29 -7.69 -21.09
N GLU A 274 -0.44 -7.82 -22.12
CA GLU A 274 0.30 -6.68 -22.66
C GLU A 274 -0.60 -5.71 -23.45
N GLU A 275 -1.73 -6.17 -24.01
CA GLU A 275 -2.66 -5.30 -24.76
C GLU A 275 -3.59 -4.46 -23.85
N GLU A 276 -3.89 -4.89 -22.62
CA GLU A 276 -4.77 -4.11 -21.71
C GLU A 276 -4.05 -2.97 -20.96
N MET A 277 -2.74 -3.09 -20.66
CA MET A 277 -1.97 -1.99 -20.06
C MET A 277 -1.79 -0.79 -21.01
N ASP A 278 -1.82 -1.04 -22.32
CA ASP A 278 -1.58 -0.02 -23.35
C ASP A 278 -2.83 0.84 -23.66
N VAL A 279 -3.99 0.47 -23.10
CA VAL A 279 -5.27 1.19 -23.22
C VAL A 279 -5.50 2.14 -22.03
N GLU A 280 -5.20 1.72 -20.80
CA GLU A 280 -5.36 2.58 -19.62
C GLU A 280 -4.36 3.76 -19.61
N GLU A 281 -3.17 3.61 -20.20
CA GLU A 281 -2.19 4.70 -20.31
C GLU A 281 -2.60 5.77 -21.34
N LYS A 282 -3.45 5.42 -22.33
CA LYS A 282 -3.99 6.35 -23.32
C LYS A 282 -5.17 7.16 -22.79
N GLU A 283 -6.05 6.57 -21.98
CA GLU A 283 -7.17 7.30 -21.36
C GLU A 283 -6.71 8.30 -20.28
N ASN A 284 -5.65 7.96 -19.52
CA ASN A 284 -5.11 8.88 -18.51
C ASN A 284 -4.37 10.09 -19.10
N ASN A 285 -3.81 9.96 -20.32
CA ASN A 285 -3.16 11.08 -21.00
C ASN A 285 -4.15 12.03 -21.69
N GLN A 286 -5.31 11.55 -22.15
CA GLN A 286 -6.36 12.41 -22.71
C GLN A 286 -7.01 13.31 -21.63
N ASN A 287 -7.26 12.77 -20.43
CA ASN A 287 -7.84 13.57 -19.33
C ASN A 287 -6.91 14.69 -18.83
N LYS A 288 -5.59 14.50 -18.85
CA LYS A 288 -4.62 15.55 -18.48
C LYS A 288 -4.47 16.65 -19.54
N GLN A 289 -4.86 16.38 -20.79
CA GLN A 289 -4.81 17.37 -21.86
C GLN A 289 -6.03 18.31 -21.82
N GLU A 290 -7.21 17.77 -21.49
CA GLU A 290 -8.44 18.58 -21.33
C GLU A 290 -8.45 19.47 -20.07
N GLU A 291 -7.79 19.06 -18.98
CA GLU A 291 -7.64 19.92 -17.79
C GLU A 291 -6.71 21.13 -18.03
N ASN A 292 -5.66 20.95 -18.84
CA ASN A 292 -4.73 22.04 -19.17
C ASN A 292 -5.34 23.07 -20.14
N GLU A 293 -6.19 22.64 -21.08
CA GLU A 293 -6.89 23.57 -21.98
C GLU A 293 -7.96 24.40 -21.25
N ASN A 294 -8.61 23.84 -20.23
CA ASN A 294 -9.59 24.57 -19.40
C ASN A 294 -8.93 25.58 -18.44
N GLN A 295 -7.71 25.32 -17.96
CA GLN A 295 -6.96 26.31 -17.16
C GLN A 295 -6.47 27.49 -18.00
N GLN A 296 -6.00 27.27 -19.23
CA GLN A 296 -5.57 28.36 -20.10
C GLN A 296 -6.71 29.28 -20.58
N GLN A 297 -7.94 28.79 -20.65
CA GLN A 297 -9.11 29.63 -21.00
C GLN A 297 -9.64 30.47 -19.84
N GLN A 298 -9.29 30.14 -18.58
CA GLN A 298 -9.66 30.97 -17.42
C GLN A 298 -8.68 32.12 -17.17
N GLU A 299 -7.44 32.03 -17.64
CA GLU A 299 -6.43 33.11 -17.52
C GLU A 299 -6.53 34.20 -18.61
N GLN A 300 -7.43 34.04 -19.60
CA GLN A 300 -7.64 35.00 -20.70
C GLN A 300 -8.97 35.77 -20.62
N LYS A 301 -9.68 35.72 -19.48
CA LYS A 301 -10.86 36.57 -19.19
C LYS A 301 -10.58 37.50 -18.02
#